data_AF-A0A923Q328-F1
#
_entry.id   AF-A0A923Q328-F1
#
_cell.length_a   1.000
_cell.length_b   1.000
_cell.length_c   1.000
_cell.angle_alpha   90.00
_cell.angle_beta   90.00
_cell.angle_gamma   90.00
#
_symmetry.space_group_name_H-M   'P 1'
#
loop_
_entity.id
_entity.type
_entity.pdbx_description
1 polymer ?
#
loop_
_entity_poly.entity_id
_entity_poly.type
_entity_poly.pdbx_seq_one_letter_code
_entity_poly.pdbx_strand_id
1 'polypeptide(L)'
;MRGHADGVRRARPRYVQETDLACPWCAIGKAHLDQALLAFEHADEVSVLWRSFELDPGAPAVRDDTYSSQLAGRQRHWRKSMGCRTGSPPG
;
A
#
# COMPACT_ATOMS: atom_id res chain seq x y z
N MET A 1 -16.09 42.68 17.86
CA MET A 1 -15.85 41.69 16.78
C MET A 1 -14.35 41.56 16.52
N ARG A 2 -13.70 40.56 17.11
CA ARG A 2 -12.46 39.96 16.58
C ARG A 2 -12.53 38.48 16.94
N GLY A 3 -12.63 37.63 15.92
CA GLY A 3 -12.83 36.19 16.04
C GLY A 3 -11.60 35.50 16.61
N HIS A 4 -11.84 34.60 17.55
CA HIS A 4 -10.85 33.70 18.13
C HIS A 4 -10.99 32.36 17.41
N ALA A 5 -10.36 32.23 16.25
CA ALA A 5 -10.29 30.98 15.53
C ALA A 5 -8.92 30.88 14.87
N ASP A 6 -7.92 30.39 15.61
CA ASP A 6 -6.72 29.80 15.03
C ASP A 6 -5.90 29.12 16.12
N GLY A 7 -5.54 27.85 15.89
CA GLY A 7 -4.16 27.49 16.21
C GLY A 7 -3.84 26.07 16.60
N VAL A 8 -4.69 25.34 17.34
CA VAL A 8 -4.44 23.90 17.56
C VAL A 8 -5.07 23.16 16.40
N ARG A 9 -4.36 23.11 15.26
CA ARG A 9 -4.58 22.03 14.29
C ARG A 9 -4.44 20.75 15.13
N ARG A 10 -5.54 20.06 15.44
CA ARG A 10 -5.44 18.67 15.90
C ARG A 10 -4.50 18.01 14.88
N ALA A 11 -3.37 17.49 15.35
CA ALA A 11 -2.40 16.86 14.46
C ALA A 11 -3.17 15.77 13.71
N ARG A 12 -3.43 16.01 12.41
CA ARG A 12 -4.20 15.07 11.60
C ARG A 12 -3.43 13.75 11.60
N PRO A 13 -4.04 12.62 11.99
CA PRO A 13 -3.37 11.33 11.94
C PRO A 13 -2.80 11.12 10.53
N ARG A 14 -1.48 10.92 10.48
CA ARG A 14 -0.75 10.73 9.23
C ARG A 14 -0.56 9.24 9.00
N TYR A 15 -1.16 8.75 7.93
CA TYR A 15 -0.97 7.39 7.45
C TYR A 15 0.07 7.40 6.32
N VAL A 16 1.19 6.70 6.52
CA VAL A 16 2.24 6.57 5.50
C VAL A 16 2.03 5.26 4.76
N GLN A 17 1.77 5.35 3.46
CA GLN A 17 1.62 4.20 2.58
C GLN A 17 2.89 4.07 1.73
N GLU A 18 3.71 3.08 2.06
CA GLU A 18 4.86 2.69 1.26
C GLU A 18 4.38 1.89 0.03
N THR A 19 4.90 2.23 -1.14
CA THR A 19 4.54 1.58 -2.41
C THR A 19 5.76 1.31 -3.28
N ASP A 20 5.73 0.16 -3.95
CA ASP A 20 6.74 -0.27 -4.90
C ASP A 20 6.01 -0.76 -6.17
N LEU A 21 6.57 -0.50 -7.35
CA LEU A 21 5.94 -0.90 -8.62
C LEU A 21 5.94 -2.43 -8.82
N ALA A 22 7.02 -3.10 -8.39
CA ALA A 22 7.22 -4.53 -8.48
C ALA A 22 6.46 -5.33 -7.40
N CYS A 23 5.85 -4.64 -6.43
CA CYS A 23 4.99 -5.23 -5.41
C CYS A 23 3.60 -5.56 -6.00
N PRO A 24 3.23 -6.84 -6.15
CA PRO A 24 1.95 -7.22 -6.77
C PRO A 24 0.72 -6.86 -5.93
N TRP A 25 0.90 -6.58 -4.64
CA TRP A 25 -0.20 -6.29 -3.71
C TRP A 25 -0.41 -4.79 -3.48
N CYS A 26 0.56 -3.95 -3.82
CA CYS A 26 0.52 -2.54 -3.46
C CYS A 26 -0.63 -1.81 -4.16
N ALA A 27 -0.98 -2.18 -5.40
CA ALA A 27 -2.15 -1.68 -6.10
C ALA A 27 -3.48 -2.14 -5.45
N ILE A 28 -3.55 -3.39 -4.98
CA ILE A 28 -4.72 -3.94 -4.28
C ILE A 28 -4.90 -3.25 -2.92
N GLY A 29 -3.80 -3.08 -2.17
CA GLY A 29 -3.78 -2.37 -0.90
C GLY A 29 -4.23 -0.92 -1.05
N LYS A 30 -3.80 -0.22 -2.10
CA LYS A 30 -4.32 1.11 -2.42
C LYS A 30 -5.83 1.10 -2.64
N ALA A 31 -6.35 0.17 -3.44
CA ALA A 31 -7.78 0.11 -3.71
C ALA A 31 -8.59 -0.14 -2.43
N HIS A 32 -8.11 -1.02 -1.53
CA HIS A 32 -8.74 -1.25 -0.23
C HIS A 32 -8.65 -0.02 0.69
N LEU A 33 -7.52 0.69 0.70
CA LEU A 33 -7.37 1.93 1.46
C LEU A 33 -8.34 3.00 0.95
N ASP A 34 -8.46 3.16 -0.37
CA ASP A 34 -9.39 4.11 -0.97
C ASP A 34 -10.84 3.77 -0.56
N GLN A 35 -11.23 2.49 -0.59
CA GLN A 35 -12.55 2.03 -0.14
C GLN A 35 -12.78 2.27 1.36
N ALA A 36 -11.78 2.02 2.19
CA ALA A 36 -11.85 2.26 3.63
C ALA A 36 -12.02 3.75 3.94
N LEU A 37 -11.30 4.63 3.24
CA LEU A 37 -11.43 6.08 3.39
C LEU A 37 -12.81 6.56 2.94
N LEU A 38 -13.38 6.00 1.87
CA LEU A 38 -14.76 6.34 1.46
C LEU A 38 -15.82 5.97 2.49
N ALA A 39 -15.61 4.87 3.23
CA ALA A 39 -16.52 4.40 4.25
C ALA A 39 -16.29 5.01 5.64
N PHE A 40 -15.20 5.75 5.83
CA PHE A 40 -14.79 6.28 7.13
C PHE A 40 -15.34 7.69 7.36
N GLU A 41 -16.11 7.87 8.43
CA GLU A 41 -16.79 9.14 8.76
C GLU A 41 -15.83 10.32 8.91
N HIS A 42 -14.63 10.09 9.43
CA HIS A 42 -13.61 11.13 9.65
C HIS A 42 -12.50 11.09 8.60
N ALA A 43 -12.80 10.64 7.38
CA ALA A 43 -11.79 10.53 6.33
C ALA A 43 -11.12 11.86 5.99
N ASP A 44 -11.82 12.99 6.15
CA ASP A 44 -11.23 14.30 5.98
C ASP A 44 -10.13 14.55 7.02
N GLU A 45 -10.26 14.04 8.23
CA GLU A 45 -9.25 14.17 9.30
C GLU A 45 -7.97 13.36 9.06
N VAL A 46 -7.94 12.46 8.08
CA VAL A 46 -6.78 11.62 7.76
C VAL A 46 -5.92 12.26 6.68
N SER A 47 -4.60 12.27 6.88
CA SER A 47 -3.63 12.68 5.86
C SER A 47 -2.81 11.48 5.39
N VAL A 48 -2.97 11.11 4.12
CA VAL A 48 -2.20 10.02 3.51
C VAL A 48 -0.94 10.56 2.85
N LEU A 49 0.21 10.01 3.22
CA LEU A 49 1.50 10.28 2.58
C LEU A 49 1.96 9.04 1.80
N TRP A 50 2.13 9.20 0.50
CA TRP A 50 2.70 8.17 -0.37
C TRP A 50 4.21 8.26 -0.34
N ARG A 51 4.87 7.13 -0.11
CA ARG A 51 6.32 7.02 -0.18
C ARG A 51 6.72 5.90 -1.13
N SER A 52 7.72 6.19 -1.96
CA SER A 52 8.36 5.18 -2.80
C SER A 52 9.24 4.31 -1.91
N PHE A 53 9.05 3.01 -2.03
CA PHE A 53 9.87 2.00 -1.38
C PHE A 53 10.49 1.11 -2.46
N GLU A 54 11.68 0.60 -2.20
CA GLU A 54 12.36 -0.36 -3.07
C GLU A 54 12.32 -1.72 -2.39
N LEU A 55 11.52 -2.64 -2.94
CA LEU A 55 11.32 -3.96 -2.35
C LEU A 55 12.55 -4.86 -2.50
N ASP A 56 13.37 -4.62 -3.51
CA ASP A 56 14.52 -5.45 -3.87
C ASP A 56 15.74 -4.60 -4.25
N PRO A 57 16.54 -4.18 -3.25
CA PRO A 57 17.71 -3.35 -3.48
C PRO A 57 18.85 -4.05 -4.23
N GLY A 58 18.77 -5.38 -4.34
CA GLY A 58 19.73 -6.18 -5.11
C GLY A 58 19.31 -6.39 -6.56
N ALA A 59 18.22 -5.77 -7.01
CA ALA A 59 17.74 -5.95 -8.37
C ALA A 59 18.74 -5.38 -9.40
N PRO A 60 19.13 -6.16 -10.43
CA PRO A 60 19.96 -5.66 -11.52
C PRO A 60 19.25 -4.54 -12.30
N ALA A 61 20.01 -3.49 -12.64
CA ALA A 61 19.52 -2.29 -13.32
C ALA A 61 19.00 -2.55 -14.75
N VAL A 62 19.49 -3.61 -15.40
CA VAL A 62 19.04 -4.06 -16.72
C VAL A 62 18.75 -5.55 -16.64
N ARG A 63 17.62 -5.96 -17.22
CA ARG A 63 17.19 -7.36 -17.26
C ARG A 63 16.77 -7.72 -18.68
N ASP A 64 17.08 -8.94 -19.08
CA ASP A 64 16.77 -9.47 -20.42
C ASP A 64 15.31 -9.96 -20.56
N ASP A 65 14.51 -9.88 -19.49
CA ASP A 65 13.15 -10.40 -19.44
C ASP A 65 12.07 -9.32 -19.32
N THR A 66 10.85 -9.65 -19.73
CA THR A 66 9.71 -8.72 -19.66
C THR A 66 9.28 -8.46 -18.22
N TYR A 67 8.79 -7.26 -17.94
CA TYR A 67 8.25 -6.91 -16.62
C TYR A 67 7.17 -7.88 -16.13
N SER A 68 6.28 -8.31 -17.02
CA SER A 68 5.25 -9.31 -16.73
C SER A 68 5.80 -10.67 -16.30
N SER A 69 6.88 -11.16 -16.94
CA SER A 69 7.50 -12.44 -16.58
C SER A 69 8.20 -12.36 -15.23
N GLN A 70 8.79 -11.21 -14.89
CA GLN A 70 9.43 -10.96 -13.60
C GLN A 70 8.43 -11.03 -12.44
N LEU A 71 7.30 -10.32 -12.57
CA LEU A 71 6.23 -10.35 -11.58
C LEU A 71 5.71 -11.77 -11.40
N ALA A 72 5.42 -12.50 -12.48
CA ALA A 72 4.96 -13.88 -12.40
C ALA A 72 5.95 -14.81 -11.66
N GLY A 73 7.26 -14.59 -11.83
CA GLY A 73 8.32 -15.27 -11.07
C GLY A 73 8.29 -14.95 -9.59
N ARG A 74 8.22 -13.65 -9.23
CA ARG A 74 8.19 -13.17 -7.84
C ARG A 74 6.92 -13.61 -7.10
N GLN A 75 5.78 -13.62 -7.77
CA GLN A 75 4.49 -14.11 -7.25
C GLN A 75 4.57 -15.60 -6.82
N ARG A 76 5.36 -16.44 -7.52
CA ARG A 76 5.58 -17.84 -7.14
C ARG A 76 6.44 -17.96 -5.88
N HIS A 77 7.47 -17.13 -5.76
CA HIS A 77 8.33 -17.08 -4.58
C HIS A 77 7.54 -16.60 -3.34
N TRP A 78 6.77 -15.51 -3.47
CA TRP A 78 6.01 -14.93 -2.36
C TRP A 78 4.83 -15.79 -1.90
N ARG A 79 4.14 -16.48 -2.82
CA ARG A 79 3.08 -17.46 -2.48
C ARG A 79 3.61 -18.61 -1.63
N LYS A 80 4.88 -19.01 -1.82
CA LYS A 80 5.54 -20.04 -1.00
C LYS A 80 5.97 -19.51 0.37
N SER A 81 6.47 -18.28 0.45
CA SER A 81 7.01 -17.71 1.70
C SER A 81 5.96 -17.11 2.64
N MET A 82 4.80 -16.69 2.14
CA MET A 82 3.71 -16.18 2.98
C MET A 82 2.81 -17.24 3.61
N GLY A 83 3.02 -18.53 3.32
CA GLY A 83 2.20 -19.59 3.91
C GLY A 83 0.70 -19.31 3.74
N CYS A 84 0.27 -19.00 2.51
CA CYS A 84 -1.15 -19.02 2.18
C CYS A 84 -1.61 -20.47 2.31
N ARG A 85 -2.01 -20.88 3.53
CA ARG A 85 -2.98 -21.95 3.72
C ARG A 85 -4.20 -21.46 2.97
N THR A 86 -4.32 -21.89 1.72
CA THR A 86 -5.53 -21.85 0.94
C THR A 86 -6.68 -22.17 1.89
N GLY A 87 -7.62 -21.24 2.03
CA GLY A 87 -8.77 -21.42 2.89
C GLY A 87 -9.38 -22.80 2.64
N SER A 88 -9.41 -23.63 3.68
CA SER A 88 -10.36 -24.73 3.72
C SER A 88 -11.75 -24.11 3.59
N PRO A 89 -12.60 -24.57 2.65
CA PRO A 89 -13.99 -24.13 2.61
C PRO A 89 -14.68 -24.56 3.92
N PRO A 90 -15.63 -23.76 4.45
CA PRO A 90 -16.43 -24.21 5.58
C PRO A 90 -17.32 -25.37 5.12
N GLY A 91 -17.10 -26.54 5.71
CA GLY A 91 -18.01 -27.68 5.72
C GLY A 91 -18.26 -28.07 7.16
#